data_AF-A0A444UVK3-F1
#
_entry.id   AF-A0A444UVK3-F1
#
_cell.length_a   1.000
_cell.length_b   1.000
_cell.length_c   1.000
_cell.angle_alpha   90.00
_cell.angle_beta   90.00
_cell.angle_gamma   90.00
#
_symmetry.space_group_name_H-M   'P 1'
#
loop_
_entity.id
_entity.type
_entity.pdbx_description
1 polymer ?
#
loop_
_entity_poly.entity_id
_entity_poly.type
_entity_poly.pdbx_seq_one_letter_code
_entity_poly.pdbx_strand_id
1 'polypeptide(L)'
;MDRIGVDQILKQDLSSDMSRLLQYDQLSKEMKDGSVFQGFKEAPIQFPPTYKFDVGCDIYDTTTKQRTPSYTDRVLYKSRHKGDIKVVKYTCCSTIKSSDHRPVLGVFQVKVRPGRDKQDAKYITLVRRARAWYLL
;
A
#
# COMPACT_ATOMS: atom_id res chain seq x y z
N MET A 1 -17.21 -4.98 3.66
CA MET A 1 -17.48 -4.68 5.08
C MET A 1 -17.88 -3.22 5.18
N ASP A 2 -18.80 -2.88 6.08
CA ASP A 2 -19.28 -1.51 6.26
C ASP A 2 -18.37 -0.69 7.19
N ARG A 3 -18.70 0.59 7.39
CA ARG A 3 -17.92 1.52 8.22
C ARG A 3 -17.83 1.05 9.67
N ILE A 4 -18.94 0.58 10.25
CA ILE A 4 -19.01 0.17 11.65
C ILE A 4 -18.10 -1.03 11.90
N GLY A 5 -18.13 -2.04 11.03
CA GLY A 5 -17.26 -3.20 11.15
C GLY A 5 -15.78 -2.85 11.03
N VAL A 6 -15.42 -1.94 10.12
CA VAL A 6 -14.02 -1.46 9.99
C VAL A 6 -13.56 -0.73 11.25
N ASP A 7 -14.36 0.18 11.78
CA ASP A 7 -14.00 0.94 12.97
C ASP A 7 -13.88 0.05 14.22
N GLN A 8 -14.69 -0.99 14.34
CA GLN A 8 -14.58 -1.98 15.42
C GLN A 8 -13.25 -2.75 15.35
N ILE A 9 -12.84 -3.19 14.16
CA ILE A 9 -11.57 -3.90 13.99
C ILE A 9 -10.40 -2.96 14.30
N LEU A 10 -10.43 -1.73 13.78
CA LEU A 10 -9.37 -0.73 14.05
C LEU A 10 -9.23 -0.37 15.54
N LYS A 11 -10.32 -0.42 16.31
CA LYS A 11 -10.28 -0.17 17.76
C LYS A 11 -9.77 -1.37 18.56
N GLN A 12 -10.01 -2.59 18.09
CA GLN A 12 -9.62 -3.84 18.77
C GLN A 12 -8.17 -4.21 18.47
N ASP A 13 -7.71 -3.99 17.24
CA ASP A 13 -6.34 -4.24 16.83
C ASP A 13 -5.45 -3.03 17.14
N LEU A 14 -5.02 -2.94 18.40
CA LEU A 14 -3.84 -2.14 18.79
C LEU A 14 -2.54 -2.75 18.23
N SER A 15 -2.60 -4.01 17.77
CA SER A 15 -1.52 -4.71 17.09
C SER A 15 -1.51 -4.37 15.60
N SER A 16 -0.35 -4.31 14.97
CA SER A 16 -0.18 -3.99 13.54
C SER A 16 -0.74 -5.07 12.59
N ASP A 17 -1.55 -6.02 13.08
CA ASP A 17 -2.11 -7.09 12.27
C ASP A 17 -3.32 -6.61 11.47
N MET A 18 -3.03 -6.12 10.27
CA MET A 18 -4.06 -5.66 9.33
C MET A 18 -4.74 -6.81 8.57
N SER A 19 -4.38 -8.07 8.85
CA SER A 19 -4.88 -9.23 8.10
C SER A 19 -6.40 -9.36 8.15
N ARG A 20 -7.04 -9.02 9.28
CA ARG A 20 -8.49 -9.05 9.43
C ARG A 20 -9.20 -8.07 8.49
N LEU A 21 -8.66 -6.86 8.34
CA LEU A 21 -9.19 -5.86 7.41
C LEU A 21 -8.96 -6.28 5.96
N LEU A 22 -7.75 -6.76 5.65
CA LEU A 22 -7.35 -7.12 4.29
C LEU A 22 -8.12 -8.31 3.71
N GLN A 23 -8.73 -9.16 4.53
CA GLN A 23 -9.65 -10.20 4.06
C GLN A 23 -10.86 -9.63 3.31
N TYR A 24 -11.25 -8.39 3.59
CA TYR A 24 -12.35 -7.69 2.93
C TYR A 24 -11.88 -6.65 1.91
N ASP A 25 -10.57 -6.54 1.67
CA ASP A 25 -9.99 -5.61 0.69
C ASP A 25 -10.28 -6.09 -0.74
N GLN A 26 -10.97 -5.24 -1.51
CA GLN A 26 -11.41 -5.59 -2.86
C GLN A 26 -10.23 -5.87 -3.78
N LEU A 27 -9.18 -5.04 -3.76
CA LEU A 27 -8.02 -5.25 -4.63
C LEU A 27 -7.33 -6.59 -4.32
N SER A 28 -7.13 -6.92 -3.04
CA SER A 28 -6.53 -8.18 -2.62
C SER A 28 -7.34 -9.39 -3.11
N LYS A 29 -8.67 -9.31 -3.03
CA LYS A 29 -9.57 -10.35 -3.53
C LYS A 29 -9.46 -10.51 -5.05
N GLU A 30 -9.63 -9.42 -5.81
CA GLU A 30 -9.59 -9.46 -7.27
C GLU A 30 -8.21 -9.91 -7.80
N MET A 31 -7.12 -9.53 -7.13
CA MET A 31 -5.77 -10.04 -7.45
C MET A 31 -5.62 -11.54 -7.15
N LYS A 32 -6.19 -12.03 -6.05
CA LYS A 32 -6.17 -13.45 -5.68
C LYS A 32 -6.98 -14.30 -6.66
N ASP A 33 -8.12 -13.79 -7.10
CA ASP A 33 -9.01 -14.44 -8.07
C ASP A 33 -8.44 -14.36 -9.51
N GLY A 34 -7.40 -13.55 -9.72
CA GLY A 34 -6.70 -13.41 -11.00
C GLY A 34 -7.46 -12.56 -12.02
N SER A 35 -8.49 -11.83 -11.61
CA SER A 35 -9.30 -10.95 -12.47
C SER A 35 -8.54 -9.68 -12.87
N VAL A 36 -7.60 -9.23 -12.03
CA VAL A 36 -6.80 -8.00 -12.24
C VAL A 36 -5.32 -8.22 -11.93
N PHE A 37 -4.46 -7.37 -12.49
CA PHE A 37 -3.02 -7.31 -12.20
C PHE A 37 -2.29 -8.66 -12.25
N GLN A 38 -2.61 -9.52 -13.22
CA GLN A 38 -2.02 -10.85 -13.33
C GLN A 38 -0.47 -10.83 -13.35
N GLY A 39 0.11 -11.63 -12.46
CA GLY A 39 1.56 -11.75 -12.25
C GLY A 39 2.20 -10.59 -11.49
N PHE A 40 1.44 -9.56 -11.09
CA PHE A 40 1.91 -8.60 -10.10
C PHE A 40 1.82 -9.21 -8.70
N LYS A 41 2.62 -8.64 -7.80
CA LYS A 41 2.68 -8.95 -6.38
C LYS A 41 2.56 -7.66 -5.59
N GLU A 42 2.05 -7.79 -4.38
CA GLU A 42 2.08 -6.75 -3.38
C GLU A 42 2.87 -7.23 -2.16
N ALA A 43 3.56 -6.32 -1.49
CA ALA A 43 4.20 -6.65 -0.23
C ALA A 43 3.14 -6.70 0.90
N PRO A 44 3.37 -7.48 1.97
CA PRO A 44 2.44 -7.51 3.10
C PRO A 44 2.20 -6.11 3.66
N ILE A 45 0.93 -5.71 3.79
CA ILE A 45 0.52 -4.43 4.39
C ILE A 45 0.51 -4.59 5.90
N GLN A 46 1.29 -3.77 6.59
CA GLN A 46 1.44 -3.75 8.06
C GLN A 46 1.20 -2.35 8.63
N PHE A 47 0.44 -1.53 7.91
CA PHE A 47 0.11 -0.15 8.25
C PHE A 47 -1.39 0.05 8.10
N PRO A 48 -2.02 0.99 8.82
CA PRO A 48 -3.47 1.17 8.81
C PRO A 48 -3.97 1.74 7.46
N PRO A 49 -5.29 1.70 7.20
CA PRO A 49 -5.87 2.27 5.98
C PRO A 49 -5.45 3.73 5.76
N THR A 50 -5.10 4.07 4.52
CA THR A 50 -4.50 5.37 4.18
C THR A 50 -5.51 6.43 3.80
N TYR A 51 -6.79 6.08 3.73
CA TYR A 51 -7.90 6.95 3.34
C TYR A 51 -9.15 6.58 4.15
N LYS A 52 -10.10 7.47 4.43
CA LYS A 52 -10.06 8.93 4.29
C LYS A 52 -9.85 9.55 5.65
N PHE A 53 -8.93 10.50 5.77
CA PHE A 53 -8.72 11.28 6.98
C PHE A 53 -9.37 12.66 6.90
N ASP A 54 -9.59 13.28 8.05
CA ASP A 54 -9.74 14.73 8.11
C ASP A 54 -8.36 15.38 7.94
N VAL A 55 -8.31 16.46 7.17
CA VAL A 55 -7.03 17.11 6.83
C VAL A 55 -6.40 17.69 8.10
N GLY A 56 -5.10 17.43 8.29
CA GLY A 56 -4.33 17.92 9.43
C GLY A 56 -4.29 17.01 10.66
N CYS A 57 -5.11 15.96 10.74
CA CYS A 57 -5.14 15.04 11.89
C CYS A 57 -5.29 13.57 11.48
N ASP A 58 -5.05 12.64 12.40
CA ASP A 58 -5.16 11.18 12.16
C ASP A 58 -6.55 10.62 12.50
N ILE A 59 -7.58 11.45 12.40
CA ILE A 59 -8.97 11.05 12.59
C ILE A 59 -9.54 10.68 11.23
N TYR A 60 -10.15 9.50 11.12
CA TYR A 60 -10.85 9.07 9.91
C TYR A 60 -12.15 9.85 9.72
N ASP A 61 -12.40 10.27 8.49
CA ASP A 61 -13.49 11.13 7.98
C ASP A 61 -14.68 11.33 8.93
N THR A 62 -14.71 12.48 9.63
CA THR A 62 -15.85 12.86 10.48
C THR A 62 -16.91 13.66 9.73
N THR A 63 -16.78 13.82 8.41
CA THR A 63 -17.81 14.47 7.59
C THR A 63 -19.09 13.64 7.57
N THR A 64 -20.20 14.23 7.12
CA THR A 64 -21.50 13.54 7.02
C THR A 64 -21.48 12.30 6.13
N LYS A 65 -20.50 12.19 5.22
CA LYS A 65 -20.33 11.03 4.32
C LYS A 65 -19.71 9.82 5.01
N GLN A 66 -18.97 10.01 6.10
CA GLN A 66 -18.32 8.97 6.91
C GLN A 66 -17.69 7.85 6.06
N ARG A 67 -16.81 8.21 5.12
CA ARG A 67 -16.19 7.24 4.21
C ARG A 67 -15.47 6.14 4.98
N THR A 68 -15.73 4.89 4.63
CA THR A 68 -15.07 3.74 5.27
C THR A 68 -13.55 3.79 5.09
N PRO A 69 -12.75 3.62 6.16
CA PRO A 69 -11.30 3.55 6.05
C PRO A 69 -10.87 2.47 5.06
N SER A 70 -10.02 2.82 4.08
CA SER A 70 -9.69 1.99 2.92
C SER A 70 -8.22 2.12 2.50
N TYR A 71 -7.69 1.06 1.88
CA TYR A 71 -6.34 0.99 1.29
C TYR A 71 -6.36 1.40 -0.18
N THR A 72 -6.58 2.69 -0.45
CA THR A 72 -6.70 3.23 -1.81
C THR A 72 -5.35 3.51 -2.47
N ASP A 73 -4.28 3.67 -1.68
CA ASP A 73 -2.92 3.93 -2.15
C ASP A 73 -2.07 2.65 -2.09
N ARG A 74 -1.66 2.11 -3.25
CA ARG A 74 -1.02 0.78 -3.35
C ARG A 74 0.23 0.80 -4.21
N VAL A 75 1.22 -0.04 -3.87
CA VAL A 75 2.42 -0.23 -4.70
C VAL A 75 2.57 -1.71 -5.07
N LEU A 76 2.20 -2.02 -6.31
CA LEU A 76 2.35 -3.35 -6.89
C LEU A 76 3.67 -3.46 -7.66
N TYR A 77 4.24 -4.66 -7.72
CA TYR A 77 5.46 -4.93 -8.48
C TYR A 77 5.37 -6.25 -9.23
N LYS A 78 6.03 -6.32 -10.38
CA LYS A 78 6.14 -7.52 -11.22
C LYS A 78 7.57 -7.67 -11.69
N SER A 79 8.09 -8.88 -11.70
CA SER A 79 9.42 -9.18 -12.21
C SER A 79 9.36 -10.27 -13.28
N ARG A 80 10.34 -10.26 -14.19
CA ARG A 80 10.46 -11.29 -15.23
C ARG A 80 10.95 -12.61 -14.64
N HIS A 81 11.93 -12.55 -13.73
CA HIS A 81 12.44 -13.72 -13.03
C HIS A 81 12.17 -13.64 -11.53
N LYS A 82 11.98 -14.79 -10.91
CA LYS A 82 11.84 -14.91 -9.45
C LYS A 82 13.12 -14.44 -8.78
N GLY A 83 13.01 -13.51 -7.83
CA GLY A 83 14.15 -12.96 -7.08
C GLY A 83 14.78 -11.70 -7.66
N ASP A 84 14.33 -11.22 -8.83
CA ASP A 84 14.82 -9.95 -9.40
C ASP A 84 14.42 -8.73 -8.56
N ILE A 85 13.32 -8.81 -7.81
CA ILE A 85 12.84 -7.73 -6.94
C ILE A 85 12.78 -8.27 -5.51
N LYS A 86 13.48 -7.62 -4.60
CA LYS A 86 13.38 -7.82 -3.15
C LYS A 86 12.73 -6.59 -2.53
N VAL A 87 11.66 -6.80 -1.78
CA VAL A 87 11.02 -5.72 -1.01
C VAL A 87 11.89 -5.43 0.21
N VAL A 88 12.29 -4.17 0.37
CA VAL A 88 13.05 -3.68 1.52
C VAL A 88 12.12 -3.05 2.55
N LYS A 89 11.12 -2.28 2.10
CA LYS A 89 10.14 -1.63 2.98
C LYS A 89 8.82 -1.42 2.26
N TYR A 90 7.70 -1.62 2.96
CA TYR A 90 6.38 -1.21 2.50
C TYR A 90 5.61 -0.61 3.68
N THR A 91 5.33 0.69 3.63
CA THR A 91 4.78 1.43 4.79
C THR A 91 4.00 2.66 4.37
N CYS A 92 3.20 3.24 5.26
CA CYS A 92 2.65 4.59 5.08
C CYS A 92 3.44 5.63 5.88
N CYS A 93 3.37 6.89 5.45
CA CYS A 93 3.95 8.03 6.15
C CYS A 93 2.85 8.78 6.92
N SER A 94 2.70 8.48 8.21
CA SER A 94 1.70 9.11 9.09
C SER A 94 2.04 10.56 9.48
N THR A 95 3.30 10.98 9.32
CA THR A 95 3.76 12.32 9.70
C THR A 95 3.30 13.41 8.70
N ILE A 96 2.99 13.04 7.46
CA ILE A 96 2.49 13.98 6.44
C ILE A 96 0.96 13.95 6.44
N LYS A 97 0.34 15.05 6.89
CA LYS A 97 -1.12 15.16 7.09
C LYS A 97 -1.77 16.27 6.27
N SER A 98 -1.07 16.78 5.26
CA SER A 98 -1.54 17.86 4.39
C SER A 98 -2.66 17.44 3.40
N SER A 99 -3.05 16.16 3.41
CA SER A 99 -4.11 15.58 2.58
C SER A 99 -4.93 14.61 3.44
N ASP A 100 -6.13 14.31 2.97
CA ASP A 100 -7.00 13.25 3.46
C ASP A 100 -6.49 11.82 3.15
N HIS A 101 -5.37 11.71 2.42
CA HIS A 101 -4.61 10.49 2.22
C HIS A 101 -3.29 10.48 3.00
N ARG A 102 -2.85 9.30 3.44
CA ARG A 102 -1.49 9.07 3.95
C ARG A 102 -0.59 8.51 2.86
N PRO A 103 0.55 9.17 2.55
CA PRO A 103 1.45 8.69 1.51
C PRO A 103 1.93 7.26 1.76
N VAL A 104 1.86 6.40 0.73
CA VAL A 104 2.39 5.04 0.80
C VAL A 104 3.75 4.96 0.11
N LEU A 105 4.69 4.26 0.74
CA LEU A 105 6.09 4.12 0.35
C LEU A 105 6.42 2.64 0.13
N GLY A 106 6.91 2.30 -1.06
CA GLY A 106 7.57 1.03 -1.35
C GLY A 106 9.05 1.24 -1.67
N VAL A 107 9.92 0.55 -0.93
CA VAL A 107 11.37 0.51 -1.17
C VAL A 107 11.75 -0.90 -1.64
N PHE A 108 12.41 -0.98 -2.79
CA PHE A 108 12.75 -2.24 -3.43
C PHE A 108 14.23 -2.27 -3.81
N GLN A 109 14.86 -3.41 -3.63
CA GLN A 109 16.17 -3.72 -4.21
C GLN A 109 15.93 -4.51 -5.49
N VAL A 110 16.38 -3.98 -6.62
CA VAL A 110 16.10 -4.56 -7.95
C VAL A 110 17.41 -5.01 -8.60
N LYS A 111 17.46 -6.28 -9.02
CA LYS A 111 18.56 -6.83 -9.81
C LYS A 111 18.51 -6.26 -11.22
N VAL A 112 19.55 -5.54 -11.60
CA VAL A 112 19.74 -5.00 -12.94
C VAL A 112 20.71 -5.90 -13.69
N ARG A 113 20.34 -6.26 -14.91
CA ARG A 113 21.25 -7.00 -15.78
C ARG A 113 22.38 -6.06 -16.22
N PRO A 114 23.64 -6.53 -16.22
CA PRO A 114 24.73 -5.79 -16.82
C PRO A 114 24.39 -5.46 -18.28
N GLY A 115 24.81 -4.28 -18.74
CA GLY A 115 24.76 -3.93 -20.15
C GLY A 115 25.73 -4.76 -20.99
N ARG A 116 25.98 -4.35 -22.24
CA ARG A 116 27.00 -4.97 -23.10
C ARG A 116 28.41 -4.94 -22.47
N ASP A 117 28.63 -4.07 -21.49
CA ASP A 117 29.83 -4.00 -20.69
C ASP A 117 29.72 -5.04 -19.56
N LYS A 118 30.50 -6.12 -19.67
CA LYS A 118 30.49 -7.32 -18.82
C LYS A 118 30.87 -7.05 -17.34
N GLN A 119 30.07 -6.33 -16.59
CA GLN A 119 30.20 -6.22 -15.13
C GLN A 119 29.22 -7.15 -14.42
N ASP A 120 29.43 -7.45 -13.15
CA ASP A 120 28.50 -8.29 -12.36
C ASP A 120 27.12 -7.65 -12.21
N ALA A 121 26.12 -8.46 -11.83
CA ALA A 121 24.77 -8.00 -11.59
C ALA A 121 24.76 -6.89 -10.52
N LYS A 122 24.23 -5.71 -10.89
CA LYS A 122 24.11 -4.56 -9.97
C LYS A 122 22.72 -4.55 -9.35
N TYR A 123 22.63 -4.10 -8.10
CA TYR A 123 21.36 -3.86 -7.45
C TYR A 123 21.12 -2.36 -7.30
N ILE A 124 19.93 -1.89 -7.65
CA ILE A 124 19.51 -0.51 -7.42
C ILE A 124 18.39 -0.45 -6.38
N THR A 125 18.39 0.58 -5.56
CA THR A 125 17.28 0.87 -4.65
C THR A 125 16.27 1.76 -5.35
N LEU A 126 15.06 1.25 -5.53
CA LEU A 126 13.94 1.98 -6.11
C LEU A 126 12.98 2.39 -4.99
N VAL A 127 12.67 3.69 -4.93
CA VAL A 127 11.66 4.25 -4.03
C VAL A 127 10.45 4.66 -4.85
N ARG A 128 9.29 4.06 -4.56
CA ARG A 128 8.00 4.40 -5.18
C ARG A 128 7.07 4.97 -4.12
N ARG A 129 6.37 6.04 -4.50
CA ARG A 129 5.32 6.65 -3.70
C ARG A 129 4.00 6.54 -4.44
N ALA A 130 2.98 5.97 -3.80
CA ALA A 130 1.61 6.11 -4.27
C ALA A 130 1.03 7.41 -3.68
N ARG A 131 0.33 8.17 -4.52
CA ARG A 131 -0.48 9.31 -4.13
C ARG A 131 -1.80 9.23 -4.88
N ALA A 132 -2.90 9.14 -4.18
CA ALA A 132 -4.17 9.60 -4.71
C ALA A 132 -4.11 11.14 -4.80
N TRP A 133 -4.12 11.67 -6.01
CA TRP A 133 -4.31 13.11 -6.22
C TRP A 133 -5.80 13.43 -6.10
N TYR A 134 -6.15 14.51 -5.40
CA TYR A 134 -7.34 15.28 -5.73
C TYR A 134 -6.93 16.32 -6.80
N LEU A 135 -7.62 16.31 -7.94
CA LEU A 135 -7.76 17.50 -8.77
C LEU A 135 -8.43 18.59 -7.92
N LEU A 136 -7.91 19.81 -8.02
CA LEU A 136 -8.59 21.03 -7.63
C LEU A 136 -9.99 21.10 -8.25
#